data_AF-A0A925Z6T6-F1
#
_entry.id   AF-A0A925Z6T6-F1
#
_cell.length_a   1.000
_cell.length_b   1.000
_cell.length_c   1.000
_cell.angle_alpha   90.00
_cell.angle_beta   90.00
_cell.angle_gamma   90.00
#
_symmetry.space_group_name_H-M   'P 1'
#
loop_
_entity.id
_entity.type
_entity.pdbx_description
1 polymer ?
#
loop_
_entity_poly.entity_id
_entity_poly.type
_entity_poly.pdbx_seq_one_letter_code
_entity_poly.pdbx_strand_id
1 'polypeptide(L)'
;MSSTAHRHAKVVAFRLPPDRLAARLAEFNQRREVSWFGLEGAFEGQGDAVVRFVRVDAGVLGGGGTAAINGGVIAAGFDAACVLAAAAQF
;
A
#
# COMPACT_ATOMS: atom_id res chain seq x y z
N MET A 1 -31.37 -15.42 -18.14
CA MET A 1 -30.67 -16.00 -16.98
C MET A 1 -29.77 -14.94 -16.40
N SER A 2 -30.26 -14.16 -15.44
CA SER A 2 -29.55 -13.04 -14.83
C SER A 2 -29.10 -13.47 -13.44
N SER A 3 -27.80 -13.65 -13.25
CA SER A 3 -27.22 -13.90 -11.92
C SER A 3 -26.92 -12.56 -11.27
N THR A 4 -27.93 -12.01 -10.58
CA THR A 4 -27.74 -10.94 -9.60
C THR A 4 -27.03 -11.52 -8.37
N ALA A 5 -25.72 -11.76 -8.51
CA ALA A 5 -24.85 -11.89 -7.36
C ALA A 5 -24.69 -10.48 -6.77
N HIS A 6 -25.61 -10.10 -5.88
CA HIS A 6 -25.31 -9.10 -4.87
C HIS A 6 -24.08 -9.60 -4.12
N ARG A 7 -22.90 -9.13 -4.52
CA ARG A 7 -21.71 -9.19 -3.68
C ARG A 7 -22.10 -8.43 -2.42
N HIS A 8 -22.49 -9.15 -1.37
CA HIS A 8 -22.41 -8.62 -0.03
C HIS A 8 -20.98 -8.12 0.11
N ALA A 9 -20.80 -6.79 0.02
CA ALA A 9 -19.62 -6.14 0.51
C ALA A 9 -19.56 -6.59 1.96
N LYS A 10 -18.67 -7.55 2.25
CA LYS A 10 -18.52 -8.12 3.58
C LYS A 10 -18.18 -6.91 4.43
N VAL A 11 -19.14 -6.46 5.25
CA VAL A 11 -18.95 -5.30 6.11
C VAL A 11 -17.88 -5.73 7.09
N VAL A 12 -16.65 -5.32 6.82
CA VAL A 12 -15.53 -5.54 7.72
C VAL A 12 -15.81 -4.62 8.89
N ALA A 13 -16.22 -5.22 10.02
CA ALA A 13 -16.33 -4.50 11.27
C ALA A 13 -15.03 -3.74 11.49
N PHE A 14 -15.13 -2.47 11.86
CA PHE A 14 -14.00 -1.56 12.08
C PHE A 14 -13.31 -0.93 10.86
N ARG A 15 -13.89 -1.03 9.64
CA ARG A 15 -13.38 -0.27 8.50
C ARG A 15 -13.77 1.22 8.57
N LEU A 16 -12.81 2.10 8.31
CA LEU A 16 -13.06 3.54 8.20
C LEU A 16 -14.00 3.90 7.04
N PRO A 17 -14.83 4.95 7.18
CA PRO A 17 -15.58 5.52 6.06
C PRO A 17 -14.64 6.00 4.93
N PRO A 18 -15.11 6.04 3.66
CA PRO A 18 -14.28 6.36 2.50
C PRO A 18 -13.48 7.66 2.62
N ASP A 19 -14.09 8.74 3.13
CA ASP A 19 -13.42 10.04 3.24
C ASP A 19 -12.25 10.01 4.23
N ARG A 20 -12.42 9.28 5.35
CA ARG A 20 -11.35 9.09 6.34
C ARG A 20 -10.26 8.19 5.79
N LEU A 21 -10.63 7.15 5.05
CA LEU A 21 -9.67 6.27 4.41
C LEU A 21 -8.81 7.03 3.39
N ALA A 22 -9.43 7.91 2.59
CA ALA A 22 -8.74 8.78 1.64
C ALA A 22 -7.79 9.76 2.34
N ALA A 23 -8.21 10.35 3.47
CA ALA A 23 -7.34 11.21 4.28
C ALA A 23 -6.13 10.44 4.83
N ARG A 24 -6.34 9.23 5.38
CA ARG A 24 -5.25 8.36 5.87
C ARG A 24 -4.29 7.94 4.77
N LEU A 25 -4.81 7.65 3.59
CA LEU A 25 -3.98 7.35 2.42
C LEU A 25 -3.11 8.54 2.02
N ALA A 26 -3.68 9.74 1.99
CA ALA A 26 -2.94 10.97 1.70
C ALA A 26 -1.85 11.23 2.75
N GLU A 27 -2.16 11.07 4.04
CA GLU A 27 -1.18 11.16 5.14
C GLU A 27 -0.04 10.14 4.99
N PHE A 28 -0.37 8.90 4.62
CA PHE A 28 0.62 7.85 4.38
C PHE A 28 1.56 8.23 3.21
N ASN A 29 1.02 8.65 2.07
CA ASN A 29 1.80 8.99 0.88
C ASN A 29 2.63 10.27 1.05
N GLN A 30 2.33 11.12 2.04
CA GLN A 30 3.13 12.31 2.39
C GLN A 30 4.35 11.99 3.27
N ARG A 31 4.50 10.76 3.78
CA ARG A 31 5.62 10.39 4.64
C ARG A 31 6.95 10.47 3.89
N ARG A 32 7.99 10.96 4.57
CA ARG A 32 9.33 11.13 3.99
C ARG A 32 9.93 9.78 3.61
N GLU A 33 9.68 8.76 4.41
CA GLU A 33 10.17 7.40 4.20
C GLU A 33 9.54 6.78 2.95
N VAL A 34 8.23 6.98 2.76
CA VAL A 34 7.51 6.50 1.57
C VAL A 34 8.10 7.12 0.30
N SER A 35 8.32 8.43 0.30
CA SER A 35 8.95 9.11 -0.83
C SER A 35 10.44 8.77 -1.01
N TRP A 36 11.20 8.60 0.07
CA TRP A 36 12.61 8.16 0.02
C TRP A 36 12.73 6.82 -0.70
N PHE A 37 11.94 5.82 -0.30
CA PHE A 37 11.98 4.49 -0.90
C PHE A 37 11.32 4.42 -2.29
N GLY A 38 10.81 5.54 -2.81
CA GLY A 38 10.13 5.57 -4.11
C GLY A 38 8.84 4.73 -4.12
N LEU A 39 8.14 4.71 -2.99
CA LEU A 39 6.91 3.94 -2.79
C LEU A 39 5.66 4.81 -2.98
N GLU A 40 4.56 4.18 -3.36
CA GLU A 40 3.22 4.75 -3.34
C GLU A 40 2.24 3.73 -2.77
N GLY A 41 1.42 4.16 -1.81
CA GLY A 41 0.32 3.39 -1.25
C GLY A 41 -0.98 3.62 -2.01
N ALA A 42 -1.83 2.60 -2.05
CA ALA A 42 -3.20 2.66 -2.53
C ALA A 42 -4.09 1.68 -1.75
N PHE A 43 -5.39 1.93 -1.75
CA PHE A 43 -6.39 0.94 -1.37
C PHE A 43 -7.08 0.42 -2.64
N GLU A 44 -6.97 -0.88 -2.92
CA GLU A 44 -7.53 -1.51 -4.13
C GLU A 44 -8.69 -2.45 -3.80
N GLY A 45 -9.63 -2.59 -4.74
CA GLY A 45 -10.73 -3.56 -4.64
C GLY A 45 -11.62 -3.36 -3.41
N GLN A 46 -11.76 -4.42 -2.60
CA GLN A 46 -12.48 -4.33 -1.33
C GLN A 46 -11.60 -3.75 -0.21
N GLY A 47 -10.71 -2.81 -0.52
CA GLY A 47 -9.87 -2.06 0.43
C GLY A 47 -8.65 -2.84 0.92
N ASP A 48 -8.03 -3.60 0.01
CA ASP A 48 -6.72 -4.19 0.23
C ASP A 48 -5.67 -3.08 0.18
N ALA A 49 -4.78 -3.05 1.18
CA ALA A 49 -3.65 -2.12 1.19
C ALA A 49 -2.58 -2.61 0.23
N VAL A 50 -2.24 -1.79 -0.76
CA VAL A 50 -1.24 -2.10 -1.78
C VAL A 50 -0.17 -1.03 -1.74
N VAL A 51 1.09 -1.46 -1.77
CA VAL A 51 2.25 -0.58 -1.89
C VAL A 51 3.02 -0.96 -3.16
N ARG A 52 3.37 0.03 -3.97
CA ARG A 52 4.06 -0.14 -5.25
C ARG A 52 5.33 0.69 -5.28
N PHE A 53 6.35 0.21 -5.98
CA PHE A 53 7.47 1.06 -6.39
C PHE A 53 7.03 1.93 -7.56
N VAL A 54 7.09 3.25 -7.39
CA VAL A 54 6.88 4.23 -8.47
C VAL A 54 8.19 4.77 -9.03
N ARG A 55 9.29 4.54 -8.30
CA ARG A 55 10.65 4.83 -8.76
C ARG A 55 11.58 3.71 -8.31
N VAL A 56 12.36 3.18 -9.26
CA VAL A 56 13.46 2.26 -8.98
C VAL A 56 14.71 2.91 -9.52
N ASP A 57 15.56 3.40 -8.62
CA ASP A 57 16.85 4.03 -8.95
C ASP A 57 18.01 3.21 -8.38
N ALA A 58 19.25 3.65 -8.65
CA ALA A 58 20.45 2.95 -8.23
C ALA A 58 20.52 2.73 -6.70
N GLY A 59 19.85 3.56 -5.90
CA GLY A 59 19.79 3.41 -4.44
C GLY A 59 18.90 2.26 -3.97
N VAL A 60 17.98 1.80 -4.82
CA VAL A 60 17.05 0.70 -4.54
C VAL A 60 17.61 -0.67 -4.98
N LEU A 61 18.67 -0.69 -5.79
CA LEU A 61 19.25 -1.93 -6.30
C LEU A 61 20.19 -2.60 -5.28
N GLY A 62 20.30 -3.92 -5.38
CA GLY A 62 21.12 -4.75 -4.50
C GLY A 62 22.63 -4.55 -4.71
N GLY A 63 23.39 -4.76 -3.63
CA GLY A 63 24.85 -4.64 -3.61
C GLY A 63 25.52 -5.63 -4.57
N GLY A 64 26.18 -5.09 -5.59
CA GLY A 64 26.92 -5.85 -6.61
C GLY A 64 26.59 -5.48 -8.06
N GLY A 65 25.69 -4.53 -8.31
CA GLY A 65 25.31 -4.14 -9.68
C GLY A 65 24.40 -5.15 -10.37
N THR A 66 23.78 -6.05 -9.61
CA THR A 66 22.74 -6.94 -10.12
C THR A 66 21.44 -6.15 -10.25
N ALA A 67 20.65 -6.40 -11.30
CA ALA A 67 19.35 -5.77 -11.50
C ALA A 67 18.28 -6.18 -10.46
N ALA A 68 18.70 -6.76 -9.34
CA ALA A 68 17.82 -7.16 -8.25
C ALA A 68 17.54 -5.98 -7.32
N ILE A 69 16.35 -5.93 -6.75
CA ILE A 69 16.01 -4.97 -5.70
C ILE A 69 16.73 -5.38 -4.41
N ASN A 70 17.26 -4.38 -3.69
CA ASN A 70 17.87 -4.55 -2.39
C ASN A 70 16.88 -5.18 -1.40
N GLY A 71 17.30 -6.24 -0.72
CA GLY A 71 16.44 -6.96 0.25
C GLY A 71 15.91 -6.08 1.38
N GLY A 72 16.68 -5.08 1.83
CA GLY A 72 16.23 -4.10 2.81
C GLY A 72 15.12 -3.18 2.28
N VAL A 73 15.12 -2.88 0.98
CA VAL A 73 14.05 -2.10 0.36
C VAL A 73 12.77 -2.93 0.17
N ILE A 74 12.91 -4.22 -0.10
CA ILE A 74 11.77 -5.16 -0.09
C ILE A 74 11.15 -5.22 1.32
N ALA A 75 11.97 -5.34 2.36
CA ALA A 75 11.50 -5.33 3.75
C ALA A 75 10.78 -4.02 4.10
N ALA A 76 11.33 -2.87 3.70
CA ALA A 76 10.69 -1.57 3.88
C ALA A 76 9.33 -1.47 3.17
N GLY A 77 9.20 -2.03 1.96
CA GLY A 77 7.92 -2.11 1.24
C GLY A 77 6.89 -2.98 1.95
N PHE A 78 7.31 -4.09 2.54
CA PHE A 78 6.45 -4.94 3.36
C PHE A 78 5.95 -4.21 4.62
N ASP A 79 6.85 -3.55 5.35
CA ASP A 79 6.48 -2.75 6.53
C ASP A 79 5.51 -1.62 6.18
N ALA A 80 5.75 -0.95 5.04
CA ALA A 80 4.87 0.09 4.52
C ALA A 80 3.45 -0.45 4.23
N ALA A 81 3.34 -1.65 3.65
CA ALA A 81 2.04 -2.27 3.39
C ALA A 81 1.30 -2.62 4.69
N CYS A 82 2.01 -3.12 5.71
CA CYS A 82 1.45 -3.39 7.03
C CYS A 82 0.94 -2.11 7.71
N VAL A 83 1.71 -1.02 7.65
CA VAL A 83 1.32 0.29 8.18
C VAL A 83 0.08 0.82 7.47
N LEU A 84 0.04 0.74 6.13
CA LEU A 84 -1.12 1.18 5.36
C LEU A 84 -2.37 0.35 5.67
N ALA A 85 -2.23 -0.96 5.82
CA ALA A 85 -3.32 -1.85 6.21
C ALA A 85 -3.90 -1.48 7.59
N ALA A 86 -3.03 -1.20 8.57
CA ALA A 86 -3.44 -0.77 9.89
C ALA A 86 -4.14 0.61 9.86
N ALA A 87 -3.72 1.51 8.96
CA ALA A 87 -4.33 2.83 8.80
C ALA A 87 -5.78 2.80 8.26
N ALA A 88 -6.26 1.65 7.77
CA ALA A 88 -7.63 1.49 7.29
C ALA A 88 -8.66 1.16 8.39
N GLN A 89 -8.21 1.03 9.63
CA GLN A 89 -8.99 0.59 10.79
C GLN A 89 -9.20 1.73 11.81
N PHE A 90 -10.17 1.59 12.71
CA PHE A 90 -10.41 2.54 13.82
C PHE A 90 -9.32 2.48 14.90
#